data_AF-A0A938IPY5-F1
#
_entry.id   AF-A0A938IPY5-F1
#
_cell.length_a   1.000
_cell.length_b   1.000
_cell.length_c   1.000
_cell.angle_alpha   90.00
_cell.angle_beta   90.00
_cell.angle_gamma   90.00
#
_symmetry.space_group_name_H-M   'P 1'
#
loop_
_entity.id
_entity.type
_entity.pdbx_description
1 polymer ?
#
loop_
_entity_poly.entity_id
_entity_poly.type
_entity_poly.pdbx_seq_one_letter_code
_entity_poly.pdbx_strand_id
1 'polypeptide(L)'
;MSRLSAWACAAVLAAILAAPAWAGARNREPAQSEYDLMVSELKLTEQQQADLKAKFKARDDALAAWTAANGEKLRAAEDAAKAARGGTDEAARQKASADLKALQEQRAGAVAEAEAAILAALTPEQKIAWEGVKLFQATVGRMRKVALTEEQTAKIKIACAAAAKDLAAVQGDDRKAKQERSEVPRRLKWAIEQVILTPEQREAVVRKPAAPAPAAPAPAAAPAEAPK
;
A
#
# COMPACT_ATOMS: atom_id res chain seq x y z
N MET A 1 -13.08 17.21 62.92
CA MET A 1 -14.02 17.05 61.80
C MET A 1 -13.31 16.25 60.70
N SER A 2 -13.85 15.05 60.42
CA SER A 2 -13.71 14.15 59.24
C SER A 2 -12.30 13.93 58.65
N ARG A 3 -11.53 12.86 58.91
CA ARG A 3 -11.69 11.41 58.62
C ARG A 3 -12.04 11.05 57.15
N LEU A 4 -11.00 10.59 56.44
CA LEU A 4 -10.91 9.46 55.48
C LEU A 4 -12.21 8.89 54.89
N SER A 5 -12.30 8.85 53.56
CA SER A 5 -12.81 7.68 52.83
C SER A 5 -12.27 7.65 51.39
N ALA A 6 -11.37 6.70 51.14
CA ALA A 6 -11.23 6.06 49.84
C ALA A 6 -12.49 5.24 49.57
N TRP A 7 -12.88 5.08 48.30
CA TRP A 7 -13.65 3.97 47.70
C TRP A 7 -13.55 4.16 46.18
N ALA A 8 -12.86 3.29 45.46
CA ALA A 8 -13.33 2.00 44.92
C ALA A 8 -14.01 2.16 43.55
N CYS A 9 -13.23 1.89 42.49
CA CYS A 9 -13.73 1.33 41.23
C CYS A 9 -12.68 0.32 40.74
N ALA A 10 -12.78 -0.89 41.27
CA ALA A 10 -12.15 -2.07 40.69
C ALA A 10 -13.22 -2.89 39.96
N ALA A 11 -12.75 -3.61 38.95
CA ALA A 11 -13.40 -4.71 38.22
C ALA A 11 -14.33 -4.33 37.04
N VAL A 12 -13.75 -4.35 35.84
CA VAL A 12 -14.40 -5.00 34.69
C VAL A 12 -13.41 -6.01 34.07
N LEU A 13 -13.72 -7.27 34.36
CA LEU A 13 -13.50 -8.49 33.59
C LEU A 13 -12.12 -8.78 32.98
N ALA A 14 -11.43 -9.72 33.64
CA ALA A 14 -10.70 -10.78 32.96
C ALA A 14 -11.69 -11.83 32.42
N ALA A 15 -11.73 -12.00 31.10
CA ALA A 15 -11.97 -13.27 30.40
C ALA A 15 -11.97 -13.00 28.89
N ILE A 16 -10.97 -13.54 28.19
CA ILE A 16 -11.08 -14.40 27.00
C ILE A 16 -9.63 -14.77 26.63
N LEU A 17 -9.16 -15.87 27.23
CA LEU A 17 -8.11 -16.68 26.65
C LEU A 17 -8.81 -17.74 25.79
N ALA A 18 -8.91 -17.45 24.50
CA ALA A 18 -9.05 -18.45 23.46
C ALA A 18 -8.46 -17.83 22.19
N ALA A 19 -7.16 -18.06 21.96
CA ALA A 19 -6.56 -17.80 20.66
C ALA A 19 -7.14 -18.82 19.67
N PRO A 20 -7.89 -18.43 18.63
CA PRO A 20 -8.24 -19.35 17.57
C PRO A 20 -6.97 -19.63 16.75
N ALA A 21 -6.74 -20.92 16.50
CA ALA A 21 -5.72 -21.43 15.61
C ALA A 21 -5.68 -20.62 14.30
N TRP A 22 -4.56 -19.94 14.06
CA TRP A 22 -4.27 -19.24 12.80
C TRP A 22 -3.94 -20.25 11.70
N ALA A 23 -4.98 -20.91 11.19
CA ALA A 23 -4.95 -21.60 9.91
C ALA A 23 -6.31 -21.47 9.21
N GLY A 24 -6.95 -20.31 9.34
CA GLY A 24 -8.05 -19.93 8.46
C GLY A 24 -7.48 -19.46 7.13
N ALA A 25 -7.73 -20.22 6.06
CA ALA A 25 -7.58 -19.74 4.71
C ALA A 25 -8.18 -18.33 4.63
N ARG A 26 -7.32 -17.32 4.41
CA ARG A 26 -7.79 -15.95 4.19
C ARG A 26 -8.63 -16.01 2.92
N ASN A 27 -9.94 -16.06 3.09
CA ASN A 27 -10.91 -15.63 2.08
C ASN A 27 -10.56 -14.17 1.78
N ARG A 28 -9.57 -13.97 0.91
CA ARG A 28 -9.25 -12.64 0.39
C ARG A 28 -10.40 -12.35 -0.54
N GLU A 29 -11.30 -11.48 -0.10
CA GLU A 29 -12.17 -10.80 -1.05
C GLU A 29 -11.30 -10.30 -2.21
N PRO A 30 -11.78 -10.44 -3.46
CA PRO A 30 -11.07 -9.86 -4.59
C PRO A 30 -10.83 -8.38 -4.26
N ALA A 31 -9.60 -7.92 -4.47
CA ALA A 31 -9.28 -6.52 -4.27
C ALA A 31 -10.27 -5.69 -5.10
N GLN A 32 -10.99 -4.77 -4.45
CA GLN A 32 -11.94 -3.89 -5.14
C GLN A 32 -11.23 -3.23 -6.32
N SER A 33 -11.88 -3.24 -7.49
CA SER A 33 -11.31 -2.59 -8.67
C SER A 33 -11.20 -1.09 -8.42
N GLU A 34 -10.25 -0.43 -9.07
CA GLU A 34 -10.09 1.02 -8.97
C GLU A 34 -11.36 1.76 -9.39
N TYR A 35 -12.07 1.26 -10.39
CA TYR A 35 -13.37 1.78 -10.81
C TYR A 35 -14.40 1.71 -9.67
N ASP A 36 -14.54 0.56 -9.00
CA ASP A 36 -15.51 0.40 -7.90
C ASP A 36 -15.20 1.34 -6.72
N LEU A 37 -13.91 1.55 -6.44
CA LEU A 37 -13.44 2.53 -5.46
C LEU A 37 -13.81 3.95 -5.86
N MET A 38 -13.61 4.34 -7.13
CA MET A 38 -14.01 5.66 -7.60
C MET A 38 -15.53 5.88 -7.52
N VAL A 39 -16.32 4.87 -7.88
CA VAL A 39 -17.80 4.93 -7.78
C VAL A 39 -18.25 5.15 -6.34
N SER A 40 -17.69 4.39 -5.40
CA SER A 40 -18.05 4.46 -3.98
C SER A 40 -17.56 5.73 -3.28
N GLU A 41 -16.41 6.28 -3.67
CA GLU A 41 -15.78 7.41 -2.96
C GLU A 41 -16.07 8.78 -3.59
N LEU A 42 -16.27 8.86 -4.91
CA LEU A 42 -16.32 10.15 -5.64
C LEU A 42 -17.73 10.63 -5.95
N LYS A 43 -18.76 9.90 -5.51
CA LYS A 43 -20.19 10.23 -5.73
C LYS A 43 -20.48 10.54 -7.21
N LEU A 44 -20.01 9.66 -8.08
CA LEU A 44 -20.10 9.82 -9.54
C LEU A 44 -21.56 9.78 -10.00
N THR A 45 -21.93 10.67 -10.91
CA THR A 45 -23.23 10.59 -11.61
C THR A 45 -23.29 9.35 -12.50
N GLU A 46 -24.49 8.85 -12.83
CA GLU A 46 -24.64 7.69 -13.72
C GLU A 46 -23.94 7.90 -15.08
N GLN A 47 -24.02 9.13 -15.61
CA GLN A 47 -23.34 9.51 -16.85
C GLN A 47 -21.81 9.43 -16.71
N GLN A 48 -21.25 9.94 -15.60
CA GLN A 48 -19.80 9.81 -15.33
C GLN A 48 -19.37 8.36 -15.12
N GLN A 49 -20.21 7.53 -14.48
CA GLN A 49 -19.93 6.11 -14.28
C GLN A 49 -19.85 5.36 -15.63
N ALA A 50 -20.81 5.59 -16.53
CA ALA A 50 -20.81 4.99 -17.85
C ALA A 50 -19.57 5.42 -18.67
N ASP A 51 -19.24 6.70 -18.64
CA ASP A 51 -18.08 7.26 -19.33
C ASP A 51 -16.75 6.72 -18.77
N LEU A 52 -16.60 6.69 -17.45
CA LEU A 52 -15.42 6.13 -16.79
C LEU A 52 -15.27 4.64 -17.06
N LYS A 53 -16.36 3.87 -17.05
CA LYS A 53 -16.31 2.43 -17.35
C LYS A 53 -15.72 2.15 -18.73
N ALA A 54 -16.08 2.95 -19.74
CA ALA A 54 -15.49 2.83 -21.07
C ALA A 54 -13.98 3.15 -21.08
N LYS A 55 -13.56 4.18 -20.34
CA LYS A 55 -12.14 4.57 -20.21
C LYS A 55 -11.31 3.52 -19.46
N PHE A 56 -11.85 2.94 -18.39
CA PHE A 56 -11.25 1.82 -17.67
C PHE A 56 -11.10 0.60 -18.58
N LYS A 57 -12.12 0.29 -19.39
CA LYS A 57 -12.01 -0.78 -20.39
C LYS A 57 -10.88 -0.52 -21.38
N ALA A 58 -10.74 0.70 -21.91
CA ALA A 58 -9.66 1.04 -22.82
C ALA A 58 -8.27 0.87 -22.17
N ARG A 59 -8.13 1.26 -20.90
CA ARG A 59 -6.91 1.02 -20.12
C ARG A 59 -6.61 -0.47 -19.96
N ASP A 60 -7.62 -1.26 -19.61
CA ASP A 60 -7.46 -2.70 -19.38
C ASP A 60 -7.11 -3.43 -20.69
N ASP A 61 -7.72 -3.05 -21.82
CA ASP A 61 -7.40 -3.56 -23.15
C ASP A 61 -5.94 -3.20 -23.55
N ALA A 62 -5.50 -1.96 -23.30
CA ALA A 62 -4.12 -1.52 -23.55
C ALA A 62 -3.10 -2.26 -22.67
N LEU A 63 -3.42 -2.45 -21.38
CA LEU A 63 -2.59 -3.21 -20.46
C LEU A 63 -2.51 -4.69 -20.85
N ALA A 64 -3.63 -5.28 -21.29
CA ALA A 64 -3.67 -6.65 -21.78
C ALA A 64 -2.80 -6.82 -23.04
N ALA A 65 -2.90 -5.89 -23.99
CA ALA A 65 -2.05 -5.89 -25.19
C ALA A 65 -0.56 -5.75 -24.84
N TRP A 66 -0.21 -4.84 -23.93
CA TRP A 66 1.17 -4.69 -23.46
C TRP A 66 1.68 -5.97 -22.77
N THR A 67 0.84 -6.59 -21.94
CA THR A 67 1.16 -7.83 -21.21
C THR A 67 1.35 -9.00 -22.17
N ALA A 68 0.53 -9.13 -23.21
CA ALA A 68 0.70 -10.15 -24.23
C ALA A 68 2.04 -10.01 -24.98
N ALA A 69 2.48 -8.78 -25.23
CA ALA A 69 3.74 -8.52 -25.94
C ALA A 69 5.01 -8.59 -25.05
N ASN A 70 4.88 -8.31 -23.73
CA ASN A 70 6.03 -8.11 -22.85
C ASN A 70 6.01 -8.94 -21.55
N GLY A 71 4.97 -9.74 -21.31
CA GLY A 71 4.78 -10.47 -20.05
C GLY A 71 5.93 -11.43 -19.73
N GLU A 72 6.44 -12.17 -20.72
CA GLU A 72 7.60 -13.05 -20.54
C GLU A 72 8.88 -12.26 -20.23
N LYS A 73 9.09 -11.12 -20.91
CA LYS A 73 10.23 -10.23 -20.65
C LYS A 73 10.18 -9.66 -19.24
N LEU A 74 8.99 -9.24 -18.80
CA LEU A 74 8.78 -8.74 -17.45
C LEU A 74 9.10 -9.82 -16.42
N ARG A 75 8.59 -11.04 -16.61
CA ARG A 75 8.86 -12.16 -15.70
C ARG A 75 10.36 -12.47 -15.63
N ALA A 76 11.04 -12.52 -16.77
CA ALA A 76 12.49 -12.74 -16.82
C ALA A 76 13.28 -11.64 -16.11
N ALA A 77 12.88 -10.36 -16.28
CA ALA A 77 13.51 -9.23 -15.60
C ALA A 77 13.27 -9.27 -14.07
N GLU A 78 12.07 -9.67 -13.63
CA GLU A 78 11.75 -9.83 -12.21
C GLU A 78 12.58 -10.95 -11.57
N ASP A 79 12.74 -12.09 -12.24
CA ASP A 79 13.55 -13.20 -11.77
C ASP A 79 15.04 -12.82 -11.70
N ALA A 80 15.56 -12.13 -12.72
CA ALA A 80 16.92 -11.60 -12.71
C ALA A 80 17.15 -10.59 -11.57
N ALA A 81 16.21 -9.67 -11.35
CA ALA A 81 16.28 -8.69 -10.27
C ALA A 81 16.26 -9.38 -8.89
N LYS A 82 15.45 -10.43 -8.73
CA LYS A 82 15.39 -11.22 -7.50
C LYS A 82 16.70 -11.97 -7.23
N ALA A 83 17.28 -12.60 -8.26
CA ALA A 83 18.56 -13.28 -8.15
C ALA A 83 19.70 -12.32 -7.80
N ALA A 84 19.77 -11.17 -8.48
CA ALA A 84 20.80 -10.16 -8.24
C ALA A 84 20.73 -9.55 -6.83
N ARG A 85 19.53 -9.48 -6.23
CA ARG A 85 19.32 -8.96 -4.87
C ARG A 85 20.04 -9.78 -3.79
N GLY A 86 20.27 -11.07 -4.03
CA GLY A 86 20.95 -11.98 -3.10
C GLY A 86 22.45 -12.16 -3.36
N GLY A 87 22.95 -11.81 -4.55
CA GLY A 87 24.36 -11.92 -4.92
C GLY A 87 25.18 -10.68 -4.54
N THR A 88 26.50 -10.71 -4.71
CA THR A 88 27.41 -9.57 -4.48
C THR A 88 27.79 -8.81 -5.76
N ASP A 89 27.33 -9.26 -6.92
CA ASP A 89 27.61 -8.64 -8.21
C ASP A 89 26.77 -7.36 -8.40
N GLU A 90 27.43 -6.21 -8.21
CA GLU A 90 26.81 -4.90 -8.33
C GLU A 90 26.44 -4.56 -9.78
N ALA A 91 27.20 -5.01 -10.77
CA ALA A 91 26.89 -4.78 -12.17
C ALA A 91 25.62 -5.53 -12.59
N ALA A 92 25.47 -6.78 -12.13
CA ALA A 92 24.26 -7.57 -12.35
C ALA A 92 23.03 -6.92 -11.70
N ARG A 93 23.17 -6.36 -10.49
CA ARG A 93 22.07 -5.64 -9.80
C ARG A 93 21.66 -4.38 -10.56
N GLN A 94 22.61 -3.57 -10.99
CA GLN A 94 22.34 -2.34 -11.73
C GLN A 94 21.63 -2.63 -13.04
N LYS A 95 22.11 -3.64 -13.80
CA LYS A 95 21.48 -4.06 -15.04
C LYS A 95 20.06 -4.56 -14.82
N ALA A 96 19.85 -5.49 -13.88
CA ALA A 96 18.52 -6.02 -13.61
C ALA A 96 17.54 -4.93 -13.13
N SER A 97 18.00 -3.96 -12.35
CA SER A 97 17.19 -2.82 -11.93
C SER A 97 16.84 -1.90 -13.11
N ALA A 98 17.78 -1.67 -14.03
CA ALA A 98 17.55 -0.83 -15.21
C ALA A 98 16.56 -1.48 -16.18
N ASP A 99 16.74 -2.77 -16.47
CA ASP A 99 15.86 -3.54 -17.36
C ASP A 99 14.42 -3.58 -16.82
N LEU A 100 14.27 -3.86 -15.52
CA LEU A 100 12.95 -3.85 -14.87
C LEU A 100 12.30 -2.46 -14.91
N LYS A 101 13.08 -1.40 -14.64
CA LYS A 101 12.60 -0.02 -14.71
C LYS A 101 12.13 0.34 -16.11
N ALA A 102 12.89 -0.01 -17.15
CA ALA A 102 12.53 0.26 -18.54
C ALA A 102 11.21 -0.41 -18.94
N LEU A 103 11.00 -1.67 -18.53
CA LEU A 103 9.72 -2.36 -18.77
C LEU A 103 8.56 -1.72 -18.00
N GLN A 104 8.79 -1.26 -16.77
CA GLN A 104 7.78 -0.53 -16.01
C GLN A 104 7.41 0.81 -16.65
N GLU A 105 8.38 1.54 -17.20
CA GLU A 105 8.14 2.78 -17.95
C GLU A 105 7.35 2.53 -19.23
N GLN A 106 7.66 1.46 -19.98
CA GLN A 106 6.87 1.06 -21.16
C GLN A 106 5.43 0.71 -20.78
N ARG A 107 5.25 -0.02 -19.68
CA ARG A 107 3.91 -0.36 -19.17
C ARG A 107 3.13 0.90 -18.81
N ALA A 108 3.76 1.83 -18.09
CA ALA A 108 3.14 3.11 -17.72
C ALA A 108 2.76 3.92 -18.97
N GLY A 109 3.66 3.99 -19.96
CA GLY A 109 3.40 4.64 -21.24
C GLY A 109 2.21 4.03 -22.00
N ALA A 110 2.07 2.70 -21.97
CA ALA A 110 0.96 2.01 -22.64
C ALA A 110 -0.42 2.36 -22.07
N VAL A 111 -0.51 2.76 -20.79
CA VAL A 111 -1.77 3.11 -20.12
C VAL A 111 -1.95 4.61 -19.89
N ALA A 112 -0.92 5.42 -20.12
CA ALA A 112 -0.88 6.83 -19.75
C ALA A 112 -2.03 7.66 -20.36
N GLU A 113 -2.38 7.41 -21.62
CA GLU A 113 -3.48 8.13 -22.28
C GLU A 113 -4.83 7.79 -21.63
N ALA A 114 -5.09 6.51 -21.35
CA ALA A 114 -6.33 6.09 -20.70
C ALA A 114 -6.41 6.61 -19.26
N GLU A 115 -5.31 6.61 -18.51
CA GLU A 115 -5.24 7.20 -17.16
C GLU A 115 -5.50 8.71 -17.20
N ALA A 116 -4.92 9.43 -18.15
CA ALA A 116 -5.18 10.85 -18.34
C ALA A 116 -6.66 11.11 -18.68
N ALA A 117 -7.26 10.29 -19.53
CA ALA A 117 -8.68 10.38 -19.88
C ALA A 117 -9.59 10.11 -18.67
N ILE A 118 -9.25 9.12 -17.83
CA ILE A 118 -9.97 8.83 -16.58
C ILE A 118 -9.98 10.05 -15.67
N LEU A 119 -8.82 10.66 -15.44
CA LEU A 119 -8.73 11.86 -14.60
C LEU A 119 -9.44 13.05 -15.24
N ALA A 120 -9.39 13.21 -16.57
CA ALA A 120 -10.07 14.30 -17.27
C ALA A 120 -11.61 14.25 -17.10
N ALA A 121 -12.20 13.08 -16.88
CA ALA A 121 -13.64 12.91 -16.64
C ALA A 121 -14.10 13.35 -15.23
N LEU A 122 -13.16 13.67 -14.34
CA LEU A 122 -13.42 14.10 -12.97
C LEU A 122 -13.42 15.62 -12.84
N THR A 123 -14.30 16.15 -11.97
CA THR A 123 -14.21 17.54 -11.55
C THR A 123 -12.96 17.80 -10.71
N PRO A 124 -12.51 19.06 -10.53
CA PRO A 124 -11.40 19.39 -9.64
C PRO A 124 -11.56 18.83 -8.22
N GLU A 125 -12.76 18.92 -7.64
CA GLU A 125 -13.07 18.42 -6.30
C GLU A 125 -12.99 16.89 -6.25
N GLN A 126 -13.47 16.21 -7.29
CA GLN A 126 -13.38 14.75 -7.41
C GLN A 126 -11.92 14.29 -7.56
N LYS A 127 -11.08 15.03 -8.30
CA LYS A 127 -9.64 14.75 -8.38
C LYS A 127 -8.97 14.86 -7.02
N ILE A 128 -9.28 15.90 -6.25
CA ILE A 128 -8.74 16.07 -4.89
C ILE A 128 -9.19 14.93 -3.97
N ALA A 129 -10.47 14.57 -4.01
CA ALA A 129 -10.99 13.44 -3.25
C ALA A 129 -10.30 12.13 -3.64
N TRP A 130 -10.09 11.91 -4.94
CA TRP A 130 -9.39 10.73 -5.45
C TRP A 130 -7.93 10.65 -5.01
N GLU A 131 -7.20 11.76 -5.03
CA GLU A 131 -5.86 11.83 -4.45
C GLU A 131 -5.86 11.49 -2.96
N GLY A 132 -6.87 11.94 -2.20
CA GLY A 132 -7.07 11.56 -0.80
C GLY A 132 -7.24 10.05 -0.60
N VAL A 133 -8.02 9.39 -1.45
CA VAL A 133 -8.21 7.93 -1.44
C VAL A 133 -6.91 7.20 -1.75
N LYS A 134 -6.17 7.62 -2.80
CA LYS A 134 -4.87 7.02 -3.14
C LYS A 134 -3.85 7.17 -2.01
N LEU A 135 -3.77 8.35 -1.40
CA LEU A 135 -2.93 8.59 -0.23
C LEU A 135 -3.31 7.68 0.94
N PHE A 136 -4.62 7.51 1.19
CA PHE A 136 -5.12 6.60 2.22
C PHE A 136 -4.70 5.15 1.96
N GLN A 137 -4.92 4.62 0.76
CA GLN A 137 -4.54 3.26 0.38
C GLN A 137 -3.04 3.01 0.51
N ALA A 138 -2.21 3.93 -0.01
CA ALA A 138 -0.76 3.86 0.11
C ALA A 138 -0.31 3.87 1.58
N THR A 139 -1.03 4.61 2.42
CA THR A 139 -0.69 4.76 3.84
C THR A 139 -1.11 3.53 4.65
N VAL A 140 -2.33 3.04 4.50
CA VAL A 140 -2.78 1.79 5.14
C VAL A 140 -1.98 0.59 4.64
N GLY A 141 -1.62 0.55 3.35
CA GLY A 141 -0.76 -0.49 2.79
C GLY A 141 0.62 -0.56 3.44
N ARG A 142 1.19 0.59 3.83
CA ARG A 142 2.44 0.66 4.62
C ARG A 142 2.24 0.19 6.05
N MET A 143 1.05 0.42 6.61
CA MET A 143 0.69 0.03 7.98
C MET A 143 0.08 -1.37 8.10
N ARG A 144 0.06 -2.18 7.03
CA ARG A 144 -0.55 -3.53 7.02
C ARG A 144 -0.05 -4.52 8.09
N LYS A 145 1.07 -4.23 8.74
CA LYS A 145 1.65 -5.03 9.82
C LYS A 145 1.12 -4.66 11.21
N VAL A 146 0.44 -3.53 11.30
CA VAL A 146 -0.16 -3.01 12.51
C VAL A 146 -1.66 -3.28 12.44
N ALA A 147 -2.22 -3.83 13.51
CA ALA A 147 -3.66 -3.93 13.65
C ALA A 147 -4.22 -2.53 13.95
N LEU A 148 -4.65 -1.82 12.90
CA LEU A 148 -5.33 -0.54 13.03
C LEU A 148 -6.78 -0.78 13.46
N THR A 149 -7.27 0.01 14.41
CA THR A 149 -8.70 0.00 14.74
C THR A 149 -9.52 0.70 13.64
N GLU A 150 -10.84 0.50 13.64
CA GLU A 150 -11.74 1.21 12.73
C GLU A 150 -11.65 2.74 12.92
N GLU A 151 -11.59 3.19 14.18
CA GLU A 151 -11.44 4.61 14.51
C GLU A 151 -10.11 5.19 13.98
N GLN A 152 -9.00 4.46 14.14
CA GLN A 152 -7.70 4.87 13.60
C GLN A 152 -7.73 4.95 12.07
N THR A 153 -8.34 3.95 11.43
CA THR A 153 -8.50 3.90 9.97
C THR A 153 -9.30 5.10 9.47
N ALA A 154 -10.40 5.45 10.15
CA ALA A 154 -11.18 6.64 9.83
C ALA A 154 -10.37 7.94 10.00
N LYS A 155 -9.62 8.09 11.09
CA LYS A 155 -8.73 9.24 11.32
C LYS A 155 -7.64 9.36 10.24
N ILE A 156 -7.04 8.24 9.82
CA ILE A 156 -6.05 8.22 8.74
C ILE A 156 -6.70 8.65 7.41
N LYS A 157 -7.92 8.19 7.12
CA LYS A 157 -8.67 8.60 5.91
C LYS A 157 -8.92 10.11 5.89
N ILE A 158 -9.35 10.68 7.02
CA ILE A 158 -9.55 12.13 7.18
C ILE A 158 -8.24 12.90 6.98
N ALA A 159 -7.15 12.45 7.60
CA ALA A 159 -5.84 13.08 7.48
C ALA A 159 -5.31 13.04 6.03
N CYS A 160 -5.53 11.93 5.30
CA CYS A 160 -5.16 11.82 3.90
C CYS A 160 -6.00 12.74 2.99
N ALA A 161 -7.29 12.87 3.26
CA ALA A 161 -8.16 13.80 2.53
C ALA A 161 -7.75 15.27 2.76
N ALA A 162 -7.35 15.64 3.98
CA ALA A 162 -6.81 16.97 4.27
C ALA A 162 -5.46 17.20 3.55
N ALA A 163 -4.56 16.23 3.58
CA ALA A 163 -3.28 16.30 2.86
C ALA A 163 -3.46 16.44 1.33
N ALA A 164 -4.47 15.79 0.75
CA ALA A 164 -4.78 15.95 -0.67
C ALA A 164 -5.22 17.38 -1.02
N LYS A 165 -6.03 18.01 -0.15
CA LYS A 165 -6.41 19.43 -0.31
C LYS A 165 -5.20 20.35 -0.19
N ASP A 166 -4.35 20.13 0.81
CA ASP A 166 -3.10 20.89 0.97
C ASP A 166 -2.22 20.78 -0.27
N LEU A 167 -2.06 19.57 -0.83
CA LEU A 167 -1.29 19.35 -2.06
C LEU A 167 -1.89 20.09 -3.26
N ALA A 168 -3.21 20.07 -3.42
CA ALA A 168 -3.90 20.76 -4.50
C ALA A 168 -3.83 22.29 -4.38
N ALA A 169 -3.66 22.81 -3.15
CA ALA A 169 -3.51 24.23 -2.89
C ALA A 169 -2.09 24.76 -3.24
N VAL A 170 -1.08 23.88 -3.33
CA VAL A 170 0.27 24.31 -3.72
C VAL A 170 0.34 24.56 -5.23
N GLN A 171 0.62 25.80 -5.62
CA GLN A 171 0.70 26.22 -7.02
C GLN A 171 2.12 26.61 -7.44
N GLY A 172 2.42 26.49 -8.74
CA GLY A 172 3.71 26.86 -9.34
C GLY A 172 4.83 25.84 -9.13
N ASP A 173 5.93 25.96 -9.87
CA ASP A 173 7.07 25.00 -9.88
C ASP A 173 8.38 25.56 -9.32
N ASP A 174 8.30 26.67 -8.60
CA ASP A 174 9.45 27.28 -7.95
C ASP A 174 9.96 26.44 -6.75
N ARG A 175 11.10 26.85 -6.19
CA ARG A 175 11.71 26.17 -5.05
C ARG A 175 10.79 26.12 -3.83
N LYS A 176 9.97 27.15 -3.62
CA LYS A 176 9.06 27.25 -2.47
C LYS A 176 7.90 26.28 -2.62
N ALA A 177 7.25 26.24 -3.79
CA ALA A 177 6.18 25.30 -4.10
C ALA A 177 6.65 23.83 -4.02
N LYS A 178 7.88 23.55 -4.49
CA LYS A 178 8.50 22.22 -4.32
C LYS A 178 8.72 21.86 -2.85
N GLN A 179 9.19 22.82 -2.05
CA GLN A 179 9.37 22.65 -0.62
C GLN A 179 8.03 22.39 0.08
N GLU A 180 7.01 23.21 -0.17
CA GLU A 180 5.66 23.04 0.40
C GLU A 180 5.04 21.69 0.02
N ARG A 181 5.13 21.29 -1.25
CA ARG A 181 4.70 19.95 -1.70
C ARG A 181 5.43 18.82 -0.96
N SER A 182 6.72 18.99 -0.65
CA SER A 182 7.50 18.00 0.11
C SER A 182 7.16 17.96 1.60
N GLU A 183 6.65 19.05 2.17
CA GLU A 183 6.26 19.14 3.57
C GLU A 183 4.90 18.50 3.86
N VAL A 184 3.97 18.46 2.89
CA VAL A 184 2.65 17.84 3.11
C VAL A 184 2.76 16.35 3.50
N PRO A 185 3.51 15.48 2.78
CA PRO A 185 3.69 14.09 3.20
C PRO A 185 4.39 13.94 4.56
N ARG A 186 5.29 14.87 4.93
CA ARG A 186 5.97 14.86 6.24
C ARG A 186 4.98 15.15 7.37
N ARG A 187 4.13 16.17 7.20
CA ARG A 187 3.06 16.51 8.15
C ARG A 187 2.05 15.37 8.29
N LEU A 188 1.65 14.74 7.18
CA LEU A 188 0.76 13.58 7.20
C LEU A 188 1.38 12.41 7.98
N LYS A 189 2.65 12.07 7.69
CA LYS A 189 3.37 11.02 8.41
C LYS A 189 3.43 11.30 9.91
N TRP A 190 3.80 12.52 10.29
CA TRP A 190 3.87 12.94 11.68
C TRP A 190 2.51 12.81 12.39
N ALA A 191 1.42 13.30 11.76
CA ALA A 191 0.09 13.23 12.35
C ALA A 191 -0.34 11.78 12.61
N ILE A 192 -0.06 10.88 11.67
CA ILE A 192 -0.36 9.46 11.83
C ILE A 192 0.44 8.86 12.97
N GLU A 193 1.76 9.02 12.95
CA GLU A 193 2.65 8.38 13.93
C GLU A 193 2.41 8.91 15.34
N GLN A 194 2.31 10.23 15.50
CA GLN A 194 2.30 10.86 16.83
C GLN A 194 0.90 11.04 17.41
N VAL A 195 -0.14 11.21 16.58
CA VAL A 195 -1.49 11.54 17.05
C VAL A 195 -2.45 10.36 16.91
N ILE A 196 -2.30 9.52 15.88
CA ILE A 196 -3.27 8.45 15.59
C ILE A 196 -2.81 7.10 16.12
N LEU A 197 -1.55 6.75 15.93
CA LEU A 197 -1.00 5.47 16.38
C LEU A 197 -0.69 5.49 17.88
N THR A 198 -0.83 4.33 18.52
CA THR A 198 -0.35 4.13 19.89
C THR A 198 1.18 4.02 19.91
N PRO A 199 1.83 4.18 21.07
CA PRO A 199 3.28 3.97 21.22
C PRO A 199 3.75 2.60 20.69
N GLU A 200 3.02 1.54 21.03
CA GLU A 200 3.36 0.15 20.66
C GLU A 200 3.26 -0.05 19.14
N GLN A 201 2.23 0.54 18.53
CA GLN A 201 2.04 0.49 17.09
C GLN A 201 3.16 1.26 16.35
N ARG A 202 3.60 2.42 16.87
CA ARG A 202 4.73 3.17 16.29
C ARG A 202 6.00 2.32 16.24
N GLU A 203 6.32 1.60 17.31
CA GLU A 203 7.48 0.70 17.34
C GLU A 203 7.36 -0.41 16.28
N ALA A 204 6.16 -0.95 16.09
CA ALA A 204 5.90 -1.99 15.10
C ALA A 204 6.05 -1.49 13.65
N VAL A 205 5.77 -0.21 13.38
CA VAL A 205 6.01 0.42 12.06
C VAL A 205 7.50 0.56 11.77
N VAL A 206 8.31 0.91 12.78
CA VAL A 206 9.76 1.16 12.64
C VAL A 206 10.57 -0.13 12.60
N ARG A 207 10.15 -1.18 13.33
CA ARG A 207 10.91 -2.43 13.39
C ARG A 207 11.01 -3.11 12.02
N LYS A 208 12.22 -3.11 11.47
CA LYS A 208 12.62 -3.94 10.33
C LYS A 208 12.35 -5.41 10.73
N PRO A 209 11.72 -6.23 9.87
CA PRO A 209 11.49 -7.63 10.20
C PRO A 209 12.83 -8.28 10.56
N ALA A 210 12.87 -8.99 11.68
CA ALA A 210 14.02 -9.82 12.03
C ALA A 210 14.33 -10.73 10.84
N ALA A 211 15.62 -10.85 10.50
CA ALA A 211 16.04 -11.76 9.43
C ALA A 211 15.43 -13.15 9.70
N PRO A 212 14.91 -13.84 8.68
CA PRO A 212 14.45 -15.22 8.87
C PRO A 212 15.60 -16.00 9.50
N ALA A 213 15.30 -16.74 10.58
CA ALA A 213 16.27 -17.62 11.20
C ALA A 213 16.91 -18.50 10.11
N PRO A 214 18.24 -18.70 10.12
CA PRO A 214 18.89 -19.53 9.13
C PRO A 214 18.18 -20.88 9.08
N ALA A 215 17.78 -21.30 7.88
CA ALA A 215 17.12 -22.58 7.68
C ALA A 215 17.97 -23.67 8.33
N ALA A 216 17.35 -24.46 9.21
CA ALA A 216 18.03 -25.58 9.85
C ALA A 216 18.66 -26.46 8.75
N PRO A 217 19.92 -26.89 8.92
CA PRO A 217 20.58 -27.73 7.93
C PRO A 217 19.72 -28.96 7.68
N ALA A 218 19.49 -29.26 6.39
CA ALA A 218 18.75 -30.43 5.97
C ALA A 218 19.33 -31.68 6.67
N PRO A 219 18.48 -32.57 7.22
CA PRO A 219 18.97 -33.80 7.85
C PRO A 219 19.80 -34.57 6.83
N ALA A 220 21.03 -34.92 7.24
CA ALA A 220 21.96 -35.67 6.41
C ALA A 220 21.26 -36.95 5.90
N ALA A 221 21.24 -37.12 4.57
CA ALA A 221 20.71 -38.31 3.94
C ALA A 221 21.42 -39.54 4.52
N ALA A 222 20.64 -40.47 5.06
CA ALA A 222 21.16 -41.75 5.54
C ALA A 222 21.84 -42.49 4.39
N PRO A 223 23.00 -43.14 4.63
CA PRO A 223 23.71 -43.87 3.59
C PRO A 223 22.83 -45.02 3.07
N ALA A 224 22.72 -45.11 1.76
CA ALA A 224 22.01 -46.17 1.06
C ALA A 224 22.63 -47.53 1.43
N GLU A 225 21.80 -48.43 1.97
CA GLU A 225 22.13 -49.84 2.13
C GLU A 225 22.43 -50.45 0.76
N ALA A 226 23.62 -51.03 0.62
CA ALA A 226 24.03 -51.75 -0.56
C ALA A 226 23.23 -53.06 -0.69
N PRO A 227 22.71 -53.42 -1.89
CA PRO A 227 22.03 -54.67 -2.11
C PRO A 227 23.03 -55.85 -2.07
N LYS A 228 22.62 -56.94 -1.41
CA LYS A 228 23.30 -58.24 -1.41
C LYS A 228 23.04 -59.02 -2.70
#